data_AF-A0A535J6S0-F1
#
_entry.id   AF-A0A535J6S0-F1
#
_cell.length_a   1.000
_cell.length_b   1.000
_cell.length_c   1.000
_cell.angle_alpha   90.00
_cell.angle_beta   90.00
_cell.angle_gamma   90.00
#
_symmetry.space_group_name_H-M   'P 1'
#
loop_
_entity.id
_entity.type
_entity.pdbx_description
1 polymer ?
#
loop_
_entity_poly.entity_id
_entity_poly.type
_entity_poly.pdbx_seq_one_letter_code
_entity_poly.pdbx_strand_id
1 'polypeptide(L)'
;MRHPARNERLKRSHGTKAPLAWAGGPGALALLLSLVWLAACGASTQPDDAAIVSDFHDHQSNLEVTADATVVRLLPDRTSSTGTHEQFIIKLSSGDLTVEVEHNISIAVRAPVKEGDHVIVHGVYVWNAQGGLIHFTHHDPQGTHEGGYIQDGGTTYD
;
A
#
# COMPACT_ATOMS: atom_id res chain seq x y z
N MET A 1 9.88 23.68 -19.12
CA MET A 1 11.13 22.91 -19.29
C MET A 1 11.64 22.49 -17.93
N ARG A 2 12.00 21.20 -17.82
CA ARG A 2 12.68 20.49 -16.71
C ARG A 2 11.78 19.97 -15.56
N HIS A 3 11.41 18.70 -15.73
CA HIS A 3 11.14 17.75 -14.65
C HIS A 3 12.37 17.59 -13.74
N PRO A 4 12.17 17.33 -12.44
CA PRO A 4 13.03 16.42 -11.67
C PRO A 4 12.21 15.16 -11.32
N ALA A 5 12.62 14.01 -11.83
CA ALA A 5 13.43 13.01 -11.14
C ALA A 5 12.60 12.14 -10.17
N ARG A 6 12.13 11.01 -10.69
CA ARG A 6 11.62 9.83 -9.96
C ARG A 6 12.68 9.36 -8.95
N ASN A 7 12.34 9.35 -7.67
CA ASN A 7 13.11 8.60 -6.67
C ASN A 7 12.52 7.20 -6.56
N GLU A 8 13.09 6.25 -7.31
CA GLU A 8 12.84 4.82 -7.10
C GLU A 8 13.41 4.41 -5.74
N ARG A 9 12.53 3.93 -4.85
CA ARG A 9 12.89 3.36 -3.55
C ARG A 9 13.74 2.09 -3.79
N LEU A 10 15.04 2.23 -3.61
CA LEU A 10 16.05 1.23 -3.92
C LEU A 10 15.86 -0.05 -3.06
N LYS A 11 15.57 -1.18 -3.70
CA LYS A 11 15.63 -2.51 -3.07
C LYS A 11 17.08 -2.85 -2.70
N ARG A 12 17.37 -3.00 -1.41
CA ARG A 12 18.68 -3.44 -0.91
C ARG A 12 18.89 -4.92 -1.23
N SER A 13 19.82 -5.25 -2.14
CA SER A 13 20.37 -6.61 -2.26
C SER A 13 21.67 -6.71 -1.44
N HIS A 14 21.77 -7.71 -0.57
CA HIS A 14 23.00 -8.05 0.13
C HIS A 14 23.77 -9.09 -0.71
N GLY A 15 24.85 -8.64 -1.36
CA GLY A 15 25.78 -9.53 -2.05
C GLY A 15 26.87 -10.03 -1.10
N THR A 16 26.77 -11.29 -0.69
CA THR A 16 27.86 -11.99 0.00
C THR A 16 28.83 -12.53 -1.06
N LYS A 17 30.10 -12.10 -1.02
CA LYS A 17 31.17 -12.67 -1.82
C LYS A 17 31.70 -13.93 -1.13
N ALA A 18 31.77 -15.05 -1.86
CA ALA A 18 32.56 -16.22 -1.48
C ALA A 18 33.64 -16.49 -2.54
N PRO A 19 34.84 -16.98 -2.16
CA PRO A 19 35.96 -17.09 -3.09
C PRO A 19 35.98 -18.41 -3.86
N LEU A 20 36.71 -18.35 -4.96
CA LEU A 20 36.95 -19.37 -5.97
C LEU A 20 37.92 -20.47 -5.46
N ALA A 21 37.59 -21.74 -5.68
CA ALA A 21 38.54 -22.86 -5.62
C ALA A 21 38.23 -23.85 -6.76
N TRP A 22 39.28 -24.50 -7.26
CA TRP A 22 39.38 -25.12 -8.60
C TRP A 22 39.35 -26.67 -8.56
N ALA A 23 38.89 -27.26 -9.68
CA ALA A 23 39.21 -28.59 -10.27
C ALA A 23 38.42 -29.87 -9.87
N GLY A 24 37.82 -30.52 -10.89
CA GLY A 24 37.91 -31.98 -11.13
C GLY A 24 36.62 -32.82 -11.32
N GLY A 25 36.41 -33.36 -12.53
CA GLY A 25 35.78 -34.68 -12.77
C GLY A 25 34.32 -34.75 -13.29
N PRO A 26 34.01 -35.53 -14.35
CA PRO A 26 32.66 -35.67 -14.90
C PRO A 26 31.92 -36.87 -14.27
N GLY A 27 30.68 -36.69 -13.83
CA GLY A 27 29.86 -37.82 -13.39
C GLY A 27 28.54 -37.43 -12.74
N ALA A 28 27.48 -38.04 -13.27
CA ALA A 28 26.12 -38.16 -12.72
C ALA A 28 25.24 -36.89 -12.74
N LEU A 29 24.34 -36.89 -13.72
CA LEU A 29 23.05 -36.20 -13.68
C LEU A 29 22.28 -36.68 -12.44
N ALA A 30 22.23 -35.87 -11.40
CA ALA A 30 21.26 -36.00 -10.32
C ALA A 30 20.26 -34.85 -10.48
N LEU A 31 19.14 -35.09 -11.17
CA LEU A 31 18.00 -34.18 -11.12
C LEU A 31 17.38 -34.29 -9.72
N LEU A 32 17.83 -33.44 -8.80
CA LEU A 32 17.14 -33.18 -7.55
C LEU A 32 15.89 -32.35 -7.87
N LEU A 33 14.72 -32.97 -7.73
CA LEU A 33 13.43 -32.28 -7.71
C LEU A 33 13.35 -31.42 -6.44
N SER A 34 13.82 -30.18 -6.51
CA SER A 34 13.58 -29.18 -5.49
C SER A 34 12.14 -28.67 -5.61
N LEU A 35 11.23 -29.26 -4.83
CA LEU A 35 9.91 -28.68 -4.53
C LEU A 35 10.12 -27.45 -3.66
N VAL A 36 10.18 -26.28 -4.30
CA VAL A 36 10.12 -24.99 -3.61
C VAL A 36 8.67 -24.72 -3.26
N TRP A 37 8.29 -24.97 -2.01
CA TRP A 37 7.03 -24.48 -1.46
C TRP A 37 7.15 -22.98 -1.19
N LEU A 38 6.77 -22.16 -2.17
CA LEU A 38 6.51 -20.74 -1.93
C LEU A 38 5.14 -20.62 -1.26
N ALA A 39 5.12 -20.72 0.07
CA ALA A 39 4.04 -20.14 0.84
C ALA A 39 4.18 -18.61 0.75
N ALA A 40 3.51 -18.00 -0.23
CA ALA A 40 3.29 -16.56 -0.25
C ALA A 40 2.30 -16.24 0.89
N CYS A 41 2.83 -16.14 2.10
CA CYS A 41 2.10 -15.51 3.20
C CYS A 41 2.02 -14.02 2.84
N GLY A 42 0.81 -13.50 2.66
CA GLY A 42 0.58 -12.08 2.41
C GLY A 42 1.10 -11.27 3.60
N ALA A 43 2.31 -10.74 3.47
CA ALA A 43 2.80 -9.74 4.39
C ALA A 43 2.04 -8.45 4.05
N SER A 44 1.18 -7.99 4.95
CA SER A 44 0.67 -6.62 4.87
C SER A 44 1.86 -5.68 4.91
N THR A 45 1.85 -4.68 4.03
CA THR A 45 2.87 -3.61 4.06
C THR A 45 2.79 -2.93 5.43
N GLN A 46 3.94 -2.72 6.06
CA GLN A 46 4.01 -2.08 7.37
C GLN A 46 3.59 -0.61 7.25
N PRO A 47 2.71 -0.09 8.13
CA PRO A 47 2.35 1.33 8.13
C PRO A 47 3.56 2.26 8.31
N ASP A 48 3.53 3.41 7.62
CA ASP A 48 4.59 4.44 7.64
C ASP A 48 3.98 5.86 7.54
N ASP A 49 3.23 6.25 8.55
CA ASP A 49 2.58 7.57 8.64
C ASP A 49 3.56 8.73 8.51
N ALA A 50 4.77 8.59 9.05
CA ALA A 50 5.79 9.65 8.98
C ALA A 50 6.20 9.94 7.54
N ALA A 51 6.23 8.91 6.67
CA ALA A 51 6.43 9.11 5.24
C ALA A 51 5.26 9.88 4.62
N ILE A 52 4.01 9.54 4.94
CA ILE A 52 2.83 10.25 4.42
C ILE A 52 2.84 11.73 4.84
N VAL A 53 3.25 12.03 6.08
CA VAL A 53 3.41 13.41 6.55
C VAL A 53 4.49 14.15 5.76
N SER A 54 5.62 13.49 5.46
CA SER A 54 6.66 14.06 4.60
C SER A 54 6.13 14.30 3.18
N ASP A 55 5.41 13.35 2.61
CA ASP A 55 4.82 13.43 1.27
C ASP A 55 3.84 14.60 1.17
N PHE A 56 3.06 14.85 2.24
CA PHE A 56 2.19 16.02 2.33
C PHE A 56 3.00 17.33 2.32
N HIS A 57 4.05 17.43 3.13
CA HIS A 57 4.91 18.62 3.19
C HIS A 57 5.66 18.89 1.88
N ASP A 58 6.07 17.83 1.18
CA ASP A 58 6.82 17.89 -0.06
C ASP A 58 5.92 17.91 -1.32
N HIS A 59 4.59 18.01 -1.13
CA HIS A 59 3.58 17.99 -2.21
C HIS A 59 3.73 16.79 -3.17
N GLN A 60 4.09 15.62 -2.65
CA GLN A 60 4.24 14.39 -3.45
C GLN A 60 2.88 13.73 -3.73
N SER A 61 2.78 12.94 -4.79
CA SER A 61 1.52 12.29 -5.17
C SER A 61 1.77 11.03 -5.99
N ASN A 62 0.73 10.20 -6.09
CA ASN A 62 0.75 8.90 -6.78
C ASN A 62 1.78 7.95 -6.14
N LEU A 63 1.74 7.86 -4.81
CA LEU A 63 2.62 7.03 -4.00
C LEU A 63 1.81 5.93 -3.31
N GLU A 64 2.32 4.70 -3.35
CA GLU A 64 1.77 3.62 -2.52
C GLU A 64 2.12 3.87 -1.06
N VAL A 65 1.10 3.85 -0.22
CA VAL A 65 1.22 4.13 1.22
C VAL A 65 0.43 3.12 2.03
N THR A 66 0.85 2.92 3.27
CA THR A 66 0.04 2.26 4.29
C THR A 66 -0.04 3.19 5.49
N ALA A 67 -1.25 3.63 5.84
CA ALA A 67 -1.55 4.49 6.97
C ALA A 67 -2.06 3.66 8.15
N ASP A 68 -1.57 3.96 9.35
CA ASP A 68 -2.16 3.55 10.63
C ASP A 68 -2.92 4.77 11.17
N ALA A 69 -4.22 4.64 11.40
CA ALA A 69 -5.02 5.84 11.64
C ALA A 69 -6.27 5.60 12.46
N THR A 70 -6.86 6.70 12.94
CA THR A 70 -8.20 6.71 13.55
C THR A 70 -9.18 7.42 12.62
N VAL A 71 -10.36 6.84 12.39
CA VAL A 71 -11.44 7.51 11.66
C VAL A 71 -11.97 8.66 12.49
N VAL A 72 -11.90 9.89 11.98
CA VAL A 72 -12.33 11.10 12.70
C VAL A 72 -13.61 11.70 12.15
N ARG A 73 -14.04 11.32 10.95
CA ARG A 73 -15.29 11.78 10.36
C ARG A 73 -15.79 10.86 9.26
N LEU A 74 -17.07 10.52 9.28
CA LEU A 74 -17.74 9.90 8.12
C LEU A 74 -18.27 10.98 7.16
N LEU A 75 -18.15 10.73 5.86
CA LEU A 75 -18.70 11.59 4.81
C LEU A 75 -19.80 10.84 4.06
N PRO A 76 -20.76 11.54 3.43
CA PRO A 76 -21.71 10.89 2.53
C PRO A 76 -20.98 10.18 1.40
N ASP A 77 -21.53 9.07 0.92
CA ASP A 77 -21.05 8.44 -0.30
C ASP A 77 -21.01 9.42 -1.47
N ARG A 78 -20.04 9.24 -2.35
CA ARG A 78 -19.90 10.03 -3.57
C ARG A 78 -19.99 9.12 -4.78
N THR A 79 -20.92 9.43 -5.69
CA THR A 79 -20.97 8.79 -7.00
C THR A 79 -20.14 9.58 -8.01
N SER A 80 -19.36 8.86 -8.82
CA SER A 80 -18.55 9.38 -9.91
C SER A 80 -18.69 8.51 -11.16
N SER A 81 -17.98 8.84 -12.23
CA SER A 81 -17.95 8.00 -13.44
C SER A 81 -17.32 6.62 -13.24
N THR A 82 -16.55 6.42 -12.15
CA THR A 82 -15.88 5.14 -11.85
C THR A 82 -16.63 4.29 -10.83
N GLY A 83 -17.77 4.75 -10.34
CA GLY A 83 -18.57 4.07 -9.32
C GLY A 83 -18.95 4.98 -8.15
N THR A 84 -19.64 4.39 -7.19
CA THR A 84 -19.91 4.95 -5.88
C THR A 84 -18.76 4.65 -4.92
N HIS A 85 -18.34 5.67 -4.19
CA HIS A 85 -17.25 5.64 -3.23
C HIS A 85 -17.78 5.91 -1.83
N GLU A 86 -17.39 5.06 -0.89
CA GLU A 86 -17.43 5.38 0.53
C GLU A 86 -16.30 6.37 0.84
N GLN A 87 -16.61 7.37 1.67
CA GLN A 87 -15.69 8.44 2.01
C GLN A 87 -15.65 8.65 3.53
N PHE A 88 -14.45 8.82 4.06
CA PHE A 88 -14.24 9.19 5.45
C PHE A 88 -12.89 9.88 5.62
N ILE A 89 -12.74 10.61 6.71
CA ILE A 89 -11.49 11.28 7.07
C ILE A 89 -10.83 10.46 8.16
N ILE A 90 -9.56 10.14 7.95
CA ILE A 90 -8.70 9.53 8.96
C ILE A 90 -7.73 10.56 9.50
N LYS A 91 -7.35 10.44 10.77
CA LYS A 91 -6.20 11.11 11.38
C LYS A 91 -5.10 10.09 11.55
N LEU A 92 -3.94 10.36 10.97
CA LEU A 92 -2.76 9.51 11.09
C LEU A 92 -2.38 9.36 12.57
N SER A 93 -1.93 8.16 12.96
CA SER A 93 -1.46 7.87 14.32
C SER A 93 -0.16 8.64 14.64
N SER A 94 0.59 9.04 13.61
CA SER A 94 1.69 10.00 13.74
C SER A 94 1.54 11.23 12.85
N GLY A 95 1.97 12.38 13.38
CA GLY A 95 1.73 13.69 12.75
C GLY A 95 0.29 14.16 12.95
N ASP A 96 0.08 15.47 13.12
CA ASP A 96 -1.27 16.03 13.22
C ASP A 96 -1.86 16.27 11.83
N LEU A 97 -1.91 15.20 11.03
CA LEU A 97 -2.37 15.22 9.63
C LEU A 97 -3.63 14.37 9.47
N THR A 98 -4.63 14.95 8.81
CA THR A 98 -5.82 14.23 8.37
C THR A 98 -5.77 13.98 6.88
N VAL A 99 -6.26 12.82 6.45
CA VAL A 99 -6.28 12.39 5.05
C VAL A 99 -7.68 11.89 4.73
N GLU A 100 -8.22 12.24 3.57
CA GLU A 100 -9.47 11.66 3.07
C GLU A 100 -9.22 10.27 2.50
N VAL A 101 -10.15 9.35 2.68
CA VAL A 101 -10.12 8.02 2.06
C VAL A 101 -11.30 7.91 1.10
N GLU A 102 -11.05 7.54 -0.17
CA GLU A 102 -12.08 7.16 -1.15
C GLU A 102 -11.99 5.65 -1.42
N HIS A 103 -13.00 4.89 -1.00
CA HIS A 103 -13.09 3.45 -1.19
C HIS A 103 -14.22 3.10 -2.17
N ASN A 104 -13.89 2.52 -3.33
CA ASN A 104 -14.86 2.26 -4.39
C ASN A 104 -15.73 1.03 -4.08
N ILE A 105 -16.84 1.26 -3.37
CA ILE A 105 -17.81 0.22 -2.98
C ILE A 105 -18.63 -0.36 -4.16
N SER A 106 -18.37 0.09 -5.40
CA SER A 106 -18.95 -0.56 -6.59
C SER A 106 -18.15 -1.79 -7.03
N ILE A 107 -16.91 -1.90 -6.60
CA ILE A 107 -15.99 -3.01 -6.94
C ILE A 107 -15.38 -3.69 -5.72
N ALA A 108 -15.54 -3.11 -4.53
CA ALA A 108 -15.07 -3.63 -3.25
C ALA A 108 -16.21 -3.74 -2.23
N VAL A 109 -15.99 -4.50 -1.16
CA VAL A 109 -16.93 -4.56 -0.03
C VAL A 109 -16.78 -3.33 0.85
N ARG A 110 -17.88 -2.60 1.09
CA ARG A 110 -17.91 -1.49 2.06
C ARG A 110 -17.24 -1.86 3.39
N ALA A 111 -16.34 -1.01 3.87
CA ALA A 111 -15.77 -1.15 5.21
C ALA A 111 -16.78 -0.59 6.24
N PRO A 112 -17.18 -1.34 7.27
CA PRO A 112 -18.22 -0.91 8.23
C PRO A 112 -17.68 0.06 9.29
N VAL A 113 -16.79 0.97 8.89
CA VAL A 113 -16.07 1.90 9.77
C VAL A 113 -16.99 2.93 10.42
N LYS A 114 -16.60 3.37 11.61
CA LYS A 114 -17.27 4.40 12.41
C LYS A 114 -16.25 5.41 12.93
N GLU A 115 -16.72 6.58 13.29
CA GLU A 115 -15.89 7.56 13.99
C GLU A 115 -15.34 6.96 15.29
N GLY A 116 -14.03 7.07 15.48
CA GLY A 116 -13.29 6.48 16.59
C GLY A 116 -12.66 5.12 16.31
N ASP A 117 -13.01 4.45 15.20
CA ASP A 117 -12.39 3.17 14.85
C ASP A 117 -10.93 3.35 14.44
N HIS A 118 -10.09 2.40 14.86
CA HIS A 118 -8.71 2.29 14.38
C HIS A 118 -8.69 1.47 13.11
N VAL A 119 -7.99 1.99 12.10
CA VAL A 119 -7.92 1.37 10.77
C VAL A 119 -6.49 1.36 10.24
N ILE A 120 -6.17 0.32 9.47
CA ILE A 120 -5.02 0.33 8.56
C ILE A 120 -5.56 0.55 7.14
N VAL A 121 -5.05 1.54 6.42
CA VAL A 121 -5.48 1.85 5.06
C VAL A 121 -4.28 1.73 4.13
N HIS A 122 -4.39 0.90 3.10
CA HIS A 122 -3.37 0.76 2.06
C HIS A 122 -3.96 1.17 0.71
N GLY A 123 -3.19 1.94 -0.06
CA GLY A 123 -3.57 2.40 -1.39
C GLY A 123 -2.67 3.54 -1.84
N VAL A 124 -3.17 4.33 -2.78
CA VAL A 124 -2.40 5.40 -3.41
C VAL A 124 -2.72 6.76 -2.80
N TYR A 125 -1.70 7.45 -2.30
CA TYR A 125 -1.77 8.83 -1.81
C TYR A 125 -1.70 9.84 -2.96
N VAL A 126 -2.58 10.84 -2.92
CA VAL A 126 -2.59 12.01 -3.80
C VAL A 126 -2.67 13.28 -2.94
N TRP A 127 -1.80 14.24 -3.21
CA TRP A 127 -1.75 15.49 -2.47
C TRP A 127 -2.94 16.39 -2.79
N ASN A 128 -3.44 17.07 -1.75
CA ASN A 128 -4.29 18.24 -1.86
C ASN A 128 -4.03 19.17 -0.66
N ALA A 129 -4.54 20.40 -0.69
CA ALA A 129 -4.31 21.39 0.36
C ALA A 129 -4.98 21.05 1.70
N GLN A 130 -5.83 20.02 1.76
CA GLN A 130 -6.57 19.57 2.94
C GLN A 130 -5.90 18.38 3.66
N GLY A 131 -4.70 17.98 3.22
CA GLY A 131 -3.92 16.90 3.81
C GLY A 131 -3.68 15.72 2.86
N GLY A 132 -4.48 15.63 1.79
CA GLY A 132 -4.40 14.60 0.77
C GLY A 132 -5.58 13.63 0.77
N LEU A 133 -5.51 12.69 -0.16
CA LEU A 133 -6.49 11.65 -0.44
C LEU A 133 -5.75 10.31 -0.57
N ILE A 134 -6.28 9.26 0.04
CA ILE A 134 -5.91 7.87 -0.28
C ILE A 134 -7.07 7.24 -1.04
N HIS A 135 -6.79 6.77 -2.25
CA HIS A 135 -7.73 6.01 -3.09
C HIS A 135 -7.11 4.68 -3.50
N PHE A 136 -7.73 3.95 -4.43
CA PHE A 136 -7.25 2.60 -4.81
C PHE A 136 -7.17 1.64 -3.61
N THR A 137 -8.03 1.83 -2.60
CA THR A 137 -8.10 1.03 -1.38
C THR A 137 -8.86 -0.29 -1.59
N HIS A 138 -8.66 -0.90 -2.76
CA HIS A 138 -9.33 -2.11 -3.20
C HIS A 138 -8.38 -2.93 -4.07
N HIS A 139 -8.69 -4.20 -4.27
CA HIS A 139 -7.98 -5.04 -5.22
C HIS A 139 -8.11 -4.46 -6.63
N ASP A 140 -7.04 -4.46 -7.45
CA ASP A 140 -7.16 -4.09 -8.87
C ASP A 140 -7.77 -5.26 -9.68
N PRO A 141 -9.00 -5.14 -10.24
CA PRO A 141 -9.63 -6.19 -11.03
C PRO A 141 -8.83 -6.64 -12.24
N GLN A 142 -7.95 -5.77 -12.76
CA GLN A 142 -7.13 -6.06 -13.93
C GLN A 142 -5.71 -6.51 -13.58
N GLY A 143 -5.31 -6.41 -12.30
CA GLY A 143 -3.97 -6.80 -11.84
C GLY A 143 -2.82 -6.01 -12.49
N THR A 144 -3.12 -4.79 -12.94
CA THR A 144 -2.17 -3.85 -13.58
C THR A 144 -1.48 -2.92 -12.59
N HIS A 145 -2.02 -2.83 -11.38
CA HIS A 145 -1.57 -1.99 -10.29
C HIS A 145 -1.52 -2.77 -8.98
N GLU A 146 -0.71 -2.32 -8.02
CA GLU A 146 -0.79 -2.81 -6.65
C GLU A 146 -2.20 -2.50 -6.09
N GLY A 147 -2.81 -3.50 -5.45
CA GLY A 147 -4.14 -3.37 -4.87
C GLY A 147 -4.04 -2.82 -3.45
N GLY A 148 -5.03 -2.02 -3.06
CA GLY A 148 -5.15 -1.52 -1.70
C GLY A 148 -6.19 -2.28 -0.88
N TYR A 149 -6.40 -1.81 0.35
CA TYR A 149 -7.40 -2.34 1.26
C TYR A 149 -7.69 -1.35 2.39
N ILE A 150 -8.81 -1.58 3.08
CA ILE A 150 -9.08 -1.05 4.43
C ILE A 150 -9.11 -2.23 5.39
N GLN A 151 -8.44 -2.12 6.53
CA GLN A 151 -8.50 -3.09 7.61
C GLN A 151 -9.11 -2.45 8.86
N ASP A 152 -10.16 -3.06 9.40
CA ASP A 152 -10.83 -2.67 10.64
C ASP A 152 -11.04 -3.91 11.52
N GLY A 153 -10.66 -3.83 12.80
CA GLY A 153 -10.81 -4.94 13.76
C GLY A 153 -10.15 -6.26 13.33
N GLY A 154 -9.11 -6.20 12.48
CA GLY A 154 -8.44 -7.38 11.91
C GLY A 154 -9.13 -7.99 10.68
N THR A 155 -10.22 -7.39 10.21
CA THR A 155 -10.90 -7.77 8.96
C THR A 155 -10.49 -6.83 7.84
N THR A 156 -10.15 -7.40 6.68
CA THR A 156 -9.76 -6.64 5.49
C THR A 156 -10.93 -6.53 4.51
N TYR A 157 -11.06 -5.35 3.91
CA TYR A 157 -12.06 -4.96 2.92
C TYR A 157 -11.34 -4.43 1.68
N ASP A 158 -11.51 -5.09 0.53
CA ASP A 158 -10.87 -4.78 -0.74
C ASP A 158 -11.74 -5.13 -1.96
#